data_AF-A0A2D5ATU5-F1
#
_entry.id   AF-A0A2D5ATU5-F1
#
_cell.length_a   1.000
_cell.length_b   1.000
_cell.length_c   1.000
_cell.angle_alpha   90.00
_cell.angle_beta   90.00
_cell.angle_gamma   90.00
#
_symmetry.space_group_name_H-M   'P 1'
#
loop_
_entity.id
_entity.type
_entity.pdbx_description
1 polymer ?
#
loop_
_entity_poly.entity_id
_entity_poly.type
_entity_poly.pdbx_seq_one_letter_code
_entity_poly.pdbx_strand_id
1 'polypeptide(L)'
;MLPLVLCIVGVFVSASSTPVAVGSHSWRVNEVFSNASGTIQFVELAECCGMANETSVSGLALTSTANSFPLPANLPVGSTANAHILFGTAAFASLPGAPAPDHIIPDGFFDINTDTLQWHIYAPSVLNIASGQLPLDGFNSLSQSGVPGPNTPTNFAGQSGQINLAVVPAFPLIGLLSLVGLLGVAGALLIRRTRRA
;
A
#
# COMPACT_ATOMS: atom_id res chain seq x y z
N MET A 1 18.18 -58.86 -35.38
CA MET A 1 17.06 -57.93 -35.12
C MET A 1 17.05 -57.65 -33.62
N LEU A 2 17.56 -56.49 -33.20
CA LEU A 2 17.68 -56.09 -31.79
C LEU A 2 16.39 -55.36 -31.39
N PRO A 3 15.67 -55.71 -30.31
CA PRO A 3 14.47 -54.98 -29.93
C PRO A 3 14.86 -53.66 -29.25
N LEU A 4 14.38 -52.56 -29.83
CA LEU A 4 14.45 -51.21 -29.29
C LEU A 4 13.51 -51.11 -28.08
N VAL A 5 14.07 -51.02 -26.87
CA VAL A 5 13.31 -50.74 -25.64
C VAL A 5 13.04 -49.23 -25.59
N LEU A 6 11.79 -48.85 -25.88
CA LEU A 6 11.30 -47.48 -25.77
C LEU A 6 11.13 -47.13 -24.28
N CYS A 7 12.09 -46.42 -23.70
CA CYS A 7 11.96 -45.83 -22.37
C CYS A 7 10.99 -44.64 -22.45
N ILE A 8 9.74 -44.83 -22.02
CA ILE A 8 8.81 -43.73 -21.77
C ILE A 8 9.26 -43.07 -20.46
N VAL A 9 9.97 -41.95 -20.56
CA VAL A 9 10.22 -41.06 -19.43
C VAL A 9 8.90 -40.35 -19.14
N GLY A 10 8.17 -40.84 -18.14
CA GLY A 10 6.98 -40.16 -17.64
C GLY A 10 7.36 -38.81 -17.05
N VAL A 11 6.97 -37.73 -17.71
CA VAL A 11 7.05 -36.37 -17.15
C VAL A 11 6.06 -36.31 -16.00
N PHE A 12 6.55 -36.45 -14.76
CA PHE A 12 5.77 -36.15 -13.56
C PHE A 12 5.58 -34.64 -13.50
N VAL A 13 4.41 -34.15 -13.91
CA VAL A 13 3.97 -32.79 -13.61
C VAL A 13 3.71 -32.74 -12.11
N SER A 14 4.68 -32.22 -11.34
CA SER A 14 4.50 -31.93 -9.93
C SER A 14 3.45 -30.83 -9.79
N ALA A 15 2.22 -31.20 -9.47
CA ALA A 15 1.21 -30.23 -9.08
C ALA A 15 1.66 -29.59 -7.76
N SER A 16 2.15 -28.35 -7.83
CA SER A 16 2.41 -27.53 -6.65
C SER A 16 1.08 -27.20 -5.99
N SER A 17 0.69 -27.97 -4.97
CA SER A 17 -0.42 -27.61 -4.10
C SER A 17 0.01 -26.37 -3.30
N THR A 18 -0.62 -25.23 -3.57
CA THR A 18 -0.47 -24.07 -2.69
C THR A 18 -1.10 -24.42 -1.33
N PRO A 19 -0.40 -24.19 -0.21
CA PRO A 19 -0.99 -24.42 1.11
C PRO A 19 -2.24 -23.56 1.25
N VAL A 20 -3.36 -24.19 1.63
CA VAL A 20 -4.54 -23.49 2.11
C VAL A 20 -4.35 -23.33 3.61
N ALA A 21 -4.05 -22.10 4.05
CA ALA A 21 -3.99 -21.79 5.46
C ALA A 21 -5.42 -21.64 6.02
N VAL A 22 -5.63 -22.19 7.22
CA VAL A 22 -6.89 -22.08 7.95
C VAL A 22 -6.86 -20.77 8.73
N GLY A 23 -7.89 -19.94 8.60
CA GLY A 23 -7.91 -18.61 9.20
C GLY A 23 -7.14 -17.57 8.38
N SER A 24 -7.31 -17.58 7.06
CA SER A 24 -6.82 -16.51 6.17
C SER A 24 -7.73 -16.25 4.96
N HIS A 25 -8.89 -16.87 4.94
CA HIS A 25 -9.75 -17.04 3.77
C HIS A 25 -10.88 -16.01 3.70
N SER A 26 -11.12 -15.22 4.75
CA SER A 26 -12.13 -14.15 4.72
C SER A 26 -11.56 -12.75 4.43
N TRP A 27 -10.23 -12.63 4.29
CA TRP A 27 -9.58 -11.40 3.82
C TRP A 27 -9.88 -11.13 2.34
N ARG A 28 -10.18 -9.88 2.01
CA ARG A 28 -10.55 -9.41 0.67
C ARG A 28 -9.87 -8.08 0.39
N VAL A 29 -9.49 -7.83 -0.87
CA VAL A 29 -9.13 -6.46 -1.28
C VAL A 29 -10.36 -5.57 -1.09
N ASN A 30 -10.25 -4.54 -0.26
CA ASN A 30 -11.32 -3.62 0.11
C ASN A 30 -11.23 -2.31 -0.68
N GLU A 31 -10.02 -1.74 -0.75
CA GLU A 31 -9.78 -0.41 -1.28
C GLU A 31 -8.36 -0.32 -1.85
N VAL A 32 -8.19 0.38 -2.97
CA VAL A 32 -6.88 0.65 -3.57
C VAL A 32 -6.78 2.09 -4.05
N PHE A 33 -5.59 2.67 -3.94
CA PHE A 33 -5.33 4.06 -4.32
C PHE A 33 -3.99 4.19 -4.99
N SER A 34 -3.91 5.07 -5.99
CA SER A 34 -2.64 5.50 -6.55
C SER A 34 -2.67 6.99 -6.88
N ASN A 35 -1.53 7.66 -6.72
CA ASN A 35 -1.31 8.92 -7.44
C ASN A 35 -0.97 8.64 -8.91
N ALA A 36 -0.96 9.70 -9.74
CA ALA A 36 -0.71 9.59 -11.18
C ALA A 36 0.65 9.00 -11.57
N SER A 37 1.65 9.01 -10.66
CA SER A 37 2.97 8.44 -10.93
C SER A 37 3.16 7.01 -10.40
N GLY A 38 2.20 6.45 -9.65
CA GLY A 38 2.34 5.13 -9.02
C GLY A 38 3.31 5.08 -7.83
N THR A 39 3.85 6.22 -7.40
CA THR A 39 4.83 6.29 -6.30
C THR A 39 4.16 6.36 -4.94
N ILE A 40 2.92 6.85 -4.88
CA ILE A 40 2.09 6.83 -3.67
C ILE A 40 0.94 5.87 -3.96
N GLN A 41 1.08 4.66 -3.42
CA GLN A 41 0.06 3.62 -3.51
C GLN A 41 -0.26 3.03 -2.14
N PHE A 42 -1.50 2.57 -1.99
CA PHE A 42 -1.88 1.61 -0.97
C PHE A 42 -2.86 0.57 -1.51
N VAL A 43 -2.86 -0.58 -0.84
CA VAL A 43 -3.86 -1.63 -0.96
C VAL A 43 -4.34 -1.96 0.45
N GLU A 44 -5.64 -1.97 0.66
CA GLU A 44 -6.26 -2.35 1.92
C GLU A 44 -6.96 -3.70 1.76
N LEU A 45 -6.66 -4.63 2.66
CA LEU A 45 -7.47 -5.81 2.86
C LEU A 45 -8.47 -5.57 3.99
N ALA A 46 -9.68 -6.10 3.87
CA ALA A 46 -10.66 -6.16 4.96
C ALA A 46 -11.11 -7.59 5.21
N GLU A 47 -11.35 -7.92 6.47
CA GLU A 47 -12.04 -9.13 6.87
C GLU A 47 -13.55 -8.95 6.58
N CYS A 48 -14.10 -9.77 5.69
CA CYS A 48 -15.44 -9.52 5.13
C CYS A 48 -16.63 -9.85 6.02
N CYS A 49 -16.41 -10.68 7.04
CA CYS A 49 -17.43 -11.65 7.42
C CYS A 49 -17.59 -11.79 8.94
N GLY A 50 -16.94 -10.96 9.74
CA GLY A 50 -16.95 -11.01 11.19
C GLY A 50 -16.15 -12.17 11.78
N MET A 51 -15.22 -12.74 11.01
CA MET A 51 -14.41 -13.88 11.46
C MET A 51 -13.31 -13.41 12.39
N ALA A 52 -13.36 -13.87 13.65
CA ALA A 52 -12.46 -13.40 14.70
C ALA A 52 -11.07 -14.06 14.74
N ASN A 53 -10.82 -15.11 13.96
CA ASN A 53 -9.61 -15.96 14.06
C ASN A 53 -8.85 -16.10 12.74
N GLU A 54 -8.79 -15.04 11.93
CA GLU A 54 -8.16 -15.03 10.61
C GLU A 54 -6.71 -14.54 10.67
N THR A 55 -5.94 -15.08 11.61
CA THR A 55 -4.56 -14.63 11.91
C THR A 55 -3.49 -15.35 11.09
N SER A 56 -3.82 -16.44 10.40
CA SER A 56 -2.87 -17.37 9.78
C SER A 56 -2.39 -16.94 8.39
N VAL A 57 -1.79 -15.75 8.30
CA VAL A 57 -1.43 -15.11 7.03
C VAL A 57 0.05 -15.29 6.63
N SER A 58 0.88 -15.87 7.50
CA SER A 58 2.32 -16.03 7.25
C SER A 58 2.59 -16.83 5.97
N GLY A 59 3.41 -16.27 5.07
CA GLY A 59 3.77 -16.89 3.80
C GLY A 59 2.69 -16.84 2.72
N LEU A 60 1.49 -16.33 3.02
CA LEU A 60 0.49 -16.00 2.02
C LEU A 60 0.82 -14.64 1.42
N ALA A 61 0.34 -14.38 0.20
CA ALA A 61 0.73 -13.19 -0.53
C ALA A 61 -0.46 -12.34 -0.98
N LEU A 62 -0.26 -11.02 -0.90
CA LEU A 62 -0.95 -10.08 -1.76
C LEU A 62 -0.26 -10.09 -3.13
N THR A 63 -1.01 -10.27 -4.21
CA THR A 63 -0.47 -10.31 -5.57
C THR A 63 -1.13 -9.27 -6.44
N SER A 64 -0.34 -8.62 -7.30
CA SER A 64 -0.80 -7.96 -8.52
C SER A 64 -0.46 -8.83 -9.72
N THR A 65 -0.77 -8.36 -10.94
CA THR A 65 -0.43 -9.03 -12.19
C THR A 65 1.09 -9.23 -12.33
N ALA A 66 1.88 -8.25 -11.88
CA ALA A 66 3.33 -8.24 -12.07
C ALA A 66 4.12 -8.50 -10.78
N ASN A 67 3.52 -8.29 -9.60
CA ASN A 67 4.22 -8.30 -8.32
C ASN A 67 3.55 -9.23 -7.31
N SER A 68 4.33 -9.66 -6.31
CA SER A 68 3.84 -10.47 -5.20
C SER A 68 4.55 -10.06 -3.92
N PHE A 69 3.77 -9.91 -2.85
CA PHE A 69 4.27 -9.57 -1.52
C PHE A 69 3.84 -10.64 -0.51
N PRO A 70 4.73 -11.57 -0.12
CA PRO A 70 4.45 -12.54 0.92
C PRO A 70 4.49 -11.90 2.31
N LEU A 71 3.51 -12.19 3.16
CA LEU A 71 3.50 -11.69 4.53
C LEU A 71 4.54 -12.43 5.37
N PRO A 72 5.37 -11.71 6.14
CA PRO A 72 6.52 -12.30 6.82
C PRO A 72 6.13 -13.08 8.08
N ALA A 73 4.95 -12.84 8.64
CA ALA A 73 4.49 -13.44 9.89
C ALA A 73 2.95 -13.50 9.95
N ASN A 74 2.44 -14.28 10.89
CA ASN A 74 1.01 -14.26 11.26
C ASN A 74 0.66 -12.94 11.93
N LEU A 75 -0.63 -12.59 11.90
CA LEU A 75 -1.13 -11.40 12.59
C LEU A 75 -1.01 -11.58 14.11
N PRO A 76 -0.88 -10.47 14.86
CA PRO A 76 -0.96 -10.51 16.32
C PRO A 76 -2.22 -11.24 16.80
N VAL A 77 -2.12 -11.91 17.94
CA VAL A 77 -3.28 -12.53 18.59
C VAL A 77 -4.32 -11.48 18.96
N GLY A 78 -5.56 -11.72 18.59
CA GLY A 78 -6.66 -10.78 18.75
C GLY A 78 -7.83 -11.13 17.84
N SER A 79 -8.93 -10.40 17.96
CA SER A 79 -10.05 -10.57 17.05
C SER A 79 -9.72 -9.93 15.71
N THR A 80 -9.85 -10.68 14.63
CA THR A 80 -9.75 -10.17 13.25
C THR A 80 -11.10 -9.73 12.67
N ALA A 81 -12.19 -9.83 13.43
CA ALA A 81 -13.53 -9.57 12.92
C ALA A 81 -13.66 -8.12 12.43
N ASN A 82 -13.94 -7.94 11.14
CA ASN A 82 -13.97 -6.65 10.44
C ASN A 82 -12.66 -5.84 10.58
N ALA A 83 -11.54 -6.50 10.82
CA ALA A 83 -10.23 -5.85 10.85
C ALA A 83 -9.73 -5.56 9.43
N HIS A 84 -8.68 -4.75 9.34
CA HIS A 84 -8.08 -4.30 8.09
C HIS A 84 -6.58 -4.64 8.06
N ILE A 85 -5.97 -4.80 6.89
CA ILE A 85 -4.51 -4.88 6.74
C ILE A 85 -4.12 -3.88 5.66
N LEU A 86 -3.28 -2.93 6.02
CA LEU A 86 -2.87 -1.86 5.13
C LEU A 86 -1.46 -2.09 4.57
N PHE A 87 -1.39 -2.18 3.25
CA PHE A 87 -0.15 -2.21 2.49
C PHE A 87 0.05 -0.82 1.87
N GLY A 88 1.20 -0.20 2.09
CA GLY A 88 1.47 1.14 1.58
C GLY A 88 2.89 1.27 1.06
N THR A 89 3.07 2.10 0.04
CA THR A 89 4.40 2.54 -0.39
C THR A 89 5.11 3.33 0.72
N ALA A 90 6.44 3.42 0.66
CA ALA A 90 7.20 4.25 1.60
C ALA A 90 6.77 5.72 1.52
N ALA A 91 6.44 6.22 0.32
CA ALA A 91 5.94 7.57 0.13
C ALA A 91 4.57 7.77 0.80
N PHE A 92 3.64 6.82 0.67
CA PHE A 92 2.36 6.82 1.40
C PHE A 92 2.58 6.93 2.91
N ALA A 93 3.47 6.10 3.47
CA ALA A 93 3.74 6.08 4.91
C ALA A 93 4.30 7.40 5.46
N SER A 94 4.86 8.24 4.59
CA SER A 94 5.41 9.56 4.95
C SER A 94 4.39 10.70 4.90
N LEU A 95 3.17 10.45 4.40
CA LEU A 95 2.16 11.48 4.22
C LEU A 95 1.53 11.88 5.56
N PRO A 96 1.38 13.19 5.82
CA PRO A 96 0.58 13.68 6.93
C PRO A 96 -0.88 13.18 6.79
N GLY A 97 -1.42 12.61 7.86
CA GLY A 97 -2.81 12.14 7.90
C GLY A 97 -3.04 10.75 7.30
N ALA A 98 -2.03 10.12 6.69
CA ALA A 98 -2.08 8.70 6.35
C ALA A 98 -1.84 7.84 7.60
N PRO A 99 -2.63 6.79 7.84
CA PRO A 99 -2.31 5.82 8.87
C PRO A 99 -1.03 5.06 8.50
N ALA A 100 -0.28 4.61 9.51
CA ALA A 100 0.92 3.82 9.27
C ALA A 100 0.53 2.47 8.61
N PRO A 101 1.12 2.09 7.46
CA PRO A 101 0.90 0.77 6.88
C PRO A 101 1.38 -0.34 7.81
N ASP A 102 0.69 -1.47 7.77
CA ASP A 102 1.14 -2.71 8.39
C ASP A 102 2.31 -3.32 7.60
N HIS A 103 2.31 -3.10 6.28
CA HIS A 103 3.35 -3.58 5.37
C HIS A 103 3.78 -2.50 4.38
N ILE A 104 5.10 -2.34 4.20
CA ILE A 104 5.67 -1.48 3.15
C ILE A 104 5.83 -2.29 1.87
N ILE A 105 5.24 -1.80 0.78
CA ILE A 105 5.37 -2.36 -0.57
C ILE A 105 6.21 -1.43 -1.48
N PRO A 106 6.83 -1.95 -2.55
CA PRO A 106 7.53 -1.12 -3.53
C PRO A 106 6.60 -0.14 -4.24
N ASP A 107 7.17 0.96 -4.74
CA ASP A 107 6.48 1.87 -5.67
C ASP A 107 6.06 1.11 -6.94
N GLY A 108 4.89 1.43 -7.49
CA GLY A 108 4.36 0.75 -8.67
C GLY A 108 4.07 -0.74 -8.43
N PHE A 109 3.68 -1.12 -7.21
CA PHE A 109 3.32 -2.51 -6.89
C PHE A 109 2.17 -3.03 -7.76
N PHE A 110 1.22 -2.16 -8.11
CA PHE A 110 0.18 -2.45 -9.10
C PHE A 110 0.13 -1.39 -10.19
N ASP A 111 -0.27 -1.80 -11.38
CA ASP A 111 -0.38 -0.94 -12.55
C ASP A 111 -1.59 0.00 -12.43
N ILE A 112 -1.36 1.27 -12.76
CA ILE A 112 -2.35 2.34 -12.60
C ILE A 112 -3.43 2.36 -13.70
N ASN A 113 -3.21 1.66 -14.81
CA ASN A 113 -4.14 1.59 -15.93
C ASN A 113 -4.97 0.31 -15.84
N THR A 114 -4.34 -0.85 -15.66
CA THR A 114 -5.03 -2.15 -15.59
C THR A 114 -4.29 -3.13 -14.71
N ASP A 115 -4.96 -3.74 -13.74
CA ASP A 115 -4.37 -4.77 -12.89
C ASP A 115 -5.43 -5.72 -12.33
N THR A 116 -4.99 -6.87 -11.82
CA THR A 116 -5.75 -7.78 -10.99
C THR A 116 -5.01 -7.92 -9.67
N LEU A 117 -5.58 -7.34 -8.62
CA LEU A 117 -5.12 -7.52 -7.25
C LEU A 117 -5.86 -8.68 -6.61
N GLN A 118 -5.14 -9.52 -5.89
CA GLN A 118 -5.70 -10.73 -5.30
C GLN A 118 -5.00 -11.04 -3.97
N TRP A 119 -5.80 -11.41 -2.96
CA TRP A 119 -5.28 -11.96 -1.72
C TRP A 119 -5.24 -13.49 -1.77
N HIS A 120 -4.04 -14.05 -1.89
CA HIS A 120 -3.76 -15.48 -2.02
C HIS A 120 -4.66 -16.18 -3.07
N ILE A 121 -4.74 -17.50 -3.08
CA ILE A 121 -5.54 -18.24 -4.08
C ILE A 121 -7.07 -18.17 -3.88
N TYR A 122 -7.59 -17.27 -3.04
CA TYR A 122 -9.02 -17.22 -2.71
C TYR A 122 -9.79 -16.40 -3.75
N ALA A 123 -10.63 -17.06 -4.56
CA ALA A 123 -11.42 -16.41 -5.61
C ALA A 123 -12.21 -15.14 -5.18
N PRO A 124 -12.90 -15.08 -4.03
CA PRO A 124 -13.63 -13.87 -3.63
C PRO A 124 -12.73 -12.68 -3.28
N SER A 125 -11.40 -12.84 -3.18
CA SER A 125 -10.46 -11.81 -2.75
C SER A 125 -9.87 -10.95 -3.88
N VAL A 126 -10.41 -11.09 -5.09
CA VAL A 126 -9.91 -10.44 -6.30
C VAL A 126 -10.57 -9.09 -6.53
N LEU A 127 -9.76 -8.08 -6.85
CA LEU A 127 -10.19 -6.79 -7.43
C LEU A 127 -9.55 -6.64 -8.81
N ASN A 128 -10.39 -6.44 -9.83
CA ASN A 128 -9.94 -6.11 -11.18
C ASN A 128 -10.04 -4.60 -11.39
N ILE A 129 -8.92 -3.99 -11.73
CA ILE A 129 -8.81 -2.59 -12.14
C ILE A 129 -8.90 -2.55 -13.66
N ALA A 130 -10.00 -2.06 -14.20
CA ALA A 130 -10.14 -1.84 -15.64
C ALA A 130 -9.54 -0.50 -16.07
N SER A 131 -9.28 -0.37 -17.38
CA SER A 131 -8.73 0.85 -17.96
C SER A 131 -9.58 2.07 -17.64
N GLY A 132 -8.94 3.09 -17.05
CA GLY A 132 -9.57 4.36 -16.66
C GLY A 132 -10.43 4.29 -15.41
N GLN A 133 -10.46 3.15 -14.72
CA GLN A 133 -11.30 2.96 -13.53
C GLN A 133 -10.64 3.46 -12.24
N LEU A 134 -9.31 3.30 -12.12
CA LEU A 134 -8.56 3.76 -10.95
C LEU A 134 -8.46 5.29 -10.95
N PRO A 135 -8.95 5.98 -9.92
CA PRO A 135 -8.74 7.41 -9.79
C PRO A 135 -7.26 7.72 -9.54
N LEU A 136 -6.74 8.73 -10.23
CA LEU A 136 -5.36 9.20 -10.12
C LEU A 136 -5.27 10.66 -9.65
N ASP A 137 -6.38 11.18 -9.13
CA ASP A 137 -6.56 12.58 -8.71
C ASP A 137 -5.92 12.92 -7.36
N GLY A 138 -5.33 11.93 -6.69
CA GLY A 138 -4.68 12.10 -5.40
C GLY A 138 -5.64 12.25 -4.21
N PHE A 139 -6.93 11.93 -4.39
CA PHE A 139 -7.95 11.99 -3.34
C PHE A 139 -8.89 10.78 -3.35
N ASN A 140 -9.39 10.37 -4.51
CA ASN A 140 -10.28 9.22 -4.59
C ASN A 140 -9.49 7.92 -4.71
N SER A 141 -10.02 6.86 -4.11
CA SER A 141 -9.59 5.47 -4.26
C SER A 141 -10.63 4.70 -5.06
N LEU A 142 -10.33 3.43 -5.32
CA LEU A 142 -11.24 2.48 -5.93
C LEU A 142 -11.62 1.41 -4.92
N SER A 143 -12.92 1.23 -4.68
CA SER A 143 -13.44 0.18 -3.79
C SER A 143 -13.33 -1.22 -4.42
N GLN A 144 -13.56 -2.26 -3.61
CA GLN A 144 -13.69 -3.65 -4.09
C GLN A 144 -14.75 -3.81 -5.17
N SER A 145 -15.84 -3.04 -5.10
CA SER A 145 -16.91 -3.05 -6.11
C SER A 145 -16.53 -2.31 -7.38
N GLY A 146 -15.33 -1.75 -7.44
CA GLY A 146 -14.85 -1.01 -8.59
C GLY A 146 -15.47 0.39 -8.71
N VAL A 147 -15.95 0.95 -7.61
CA VAL A 147 -16.58 2.26 -7.57
C VAL A 147 -15.60 3.27 -6.97
N PRO A 148 -15.28 4.37 -7.68
CA PRO A 148 -14.50 5.47 -7.12
C PRO A 148 -15.19 6.15 -5.94
N GLY A 149 -14.40 6.52 -4.93
CA GLY A 149 -14.87 7.32 -3.79
C GLY A 149 -13.71 7.91 -2.99
N PRO A 150 -13.98 8.78 -2.00
CA PRO A 150 -12.92 9.34 -1.16
C PRO A 150 -12.14 8.23 -0.46
N ASN A 151 -10.81 8.36 -0.40
CA ASN A 151 -10.00 7.33 0.24
C ASN A 151 -10.23 7.24 1.76
N THR A 152 -10.24 6.02 2.28
CA THR A 152 -10.49 5.68 3.70
C THR A 152 -9.54 4.60 4.25
N PRO A 153 -8.22 4.66 3.99
CA PRO A 153 -7.29 3.61 4.42
C PRO A 153 -7.37 3.39 5.93
N THR A 154 -7.42 2.13 6.34
CA THR A 154 -7.41 1.70 7.74
C THR A 154 -6.36 0.59 7.95
N ASN A 155 -5.54 0.71 8.99
CA ASN A 155 -4.55 -0.32 9.33
C ASN A 155 -5.10 -1.35 10.33
N PHE A 156 -4.32 -2.39 10.63
CA PHE A 156 -4.72 -3.46 11.55
C PHE A 156 -4.94 -2.98 12.99
N ALA A 157 -4.33 -1.86 13.38
CA ALA A 157 -4.58 -1.22 14.67
C ALA A 157 -5.91 -0.42 14.70
N GLY A 158 -6.68 -0.39 13.61
CA GLY A 158 -7.93 0.36 13.48
C GLY A 158 -7.73 1.86 13.32
N GLN A 159 -6.52 2.32 12.98
CA GLN A 159 -6.26 3.71 12.67
C GLN A 159 -6.66 3.98 11.23
N SER A 160 -7.61 4.89 11.03
CA SER A 160 -8.03 5.33 9.71
C SER A 160 -7.55 6.75 9.42
N GLY A 161 -7.44 7.08 8.15
CA GLY A 161 -7.13 8.44 7.70
C GLY A 161 -7.72 8.75 6.34
N GLN A 162 -7.30 9.88 5.79
CA GLN A 162 -7.64 10.30 4.44
C GLN A 162 -6.49 11.10 3.86
N ILE A 163 -6.11 10.76 2.63
CA ILE A 163 -5.09 11.46 1.87
C ILE A 163 -5.73 12.51 0.98
N ASN A 164 -5.08 13.67 0.88
CA ASN A 164 -5.37 14.65 -0.15
C ASN A 164 -4.08 15.24 -0.70
N LEU A 165 -3.61 14.72 -1.84
CA LEU A 165 -2.37 15.18 -2.48
C LEU A 165 -2.52 16.52 -3.20
N ALA A 166 -3.75 17.00 -3.40
CA ALA A 166 -4.00 18.34 -3.97
C ALA A 166 -3.67 19.48 -2.98
N VAL A 167 -3.41 19.14 -1.70
CA VAL A 167 -3.08 20.10 -0.63
C VAL A 167 -1.64 19.87 -0.15
N VAL A 168 -0.67 19.87 -1.06
CA VAL A 168 0.70 20.26 -0.67
C VAL A 168 0.78 21.77 -0.84
N PRO A 169 0.65 22.60 0.21
CA PRO A 169 1.06 23.99 0.09
C PRO A 169 2.52 23.97 -0.29
N ALA A 170 2.84 24.47 -1.48
CA ALA A 170 4.21 24.78 -1.84
C ALA A 170 4.70 25.76 -0.79
N PHE A 171 5.49 25.30 0.18
CA PHE A 171 6.28 26.22 0.97
C PHE A 171 7.31 26.80 0.00
N PRO A 172 7.23 28.08 -0.37
CA PRO A 172 8.29 28.65 -1.17
C PRO A 172 9.56 28.55 -0.32
N LEU A 173 10.60 27.89 -0.86
CA LEU A 173 11.93 27.76 -0.25
C LEU A 173 12.56 29.11 0.16
N ILE A 174 11.93 30.22 -0.25
CA ILE A 174 12.28 31.61 0.01
C ILE A 174 11.95 32.04 1.47
N GLY A 175 11.10 31.29 2.19
CA GLY A 175 10.69 31.62 3.56
C GLY A 175 11.76 31.40 4.65
N LEU A 176 12.75 30.52 4.43
CA LEU A 176 13.89 30.34 5.36
C LEU A 176 15.05 31.31 5.09
N LEU A 177 15.08 31.95 3.92
CA LEU A 177 15.79 33.19 3.55
C LEU A 177 15.79 34.32 4.60
N SER A 178 14.58 34.67 5.02
CA SER A 178 14.29 36.03 5.47
C SER A 178 14.46 36.23 6.98
N LEU A 179 14.46 35.16 7.79
CA LEU A 179 14.65 35.29 9.24
C LEU A 179 16.13 35.48 9.63
N VAL A 180 17.07 34.94 8.85
CA VAL A 180 18.52 35.14 9.09
C VAL A 180 18.99 36.51 8.58
N GLY A 181 18.42 37.00 7.47
CA GLY A 181 18.75 38.32 6.92
C GLY A 181 18.34 39.50 7.81
N LEU A 182 17.19 39.41 8.50
CA LEU A 182 16.69 40.48 9.37
C LEU A 182 17.47 40.60 10.71
N LEU A 183 18.02 39.50 11.25
CA LEU A 183 18.91 39.58 12.42
C LEU A 183 20.30 40.17 12.08
N GLY A 184 20.82 39.92 10.87
CA GLY A 184 22.13 40.41 10.45
C GLY A 184 22.19 41.94 10.28
N VAL A 185 21.12 42.56 9.76
CA VAL A 185 21.06 44.01 9.54
C VAL A 185 20.85 44.77 10.86
N ALA A 186 20.06 44.23 11.79
CA ALA A 186 19.88 44.82 13.12
C ALA A 186 21.18 44.79 13.95
N GLY A 187 21.93 43.68 13.89
CA GLY A 187 23.23 43.55 14.56
C GLY A 187 24.30 44.53 14.05
N ALA A 188 24.37 44.74 12.73
CA ALA A 188 25.34 45.66 12.13
C ALA A 188 25.05 47.15 12.45
N LEU A 189 23.78 47.54 12.61
CA LEU A 189 23.39 48.89 12.99
C LEU A 189 23.65 49.20 14.48
N LEU A 190 23.49 48.21 15.37
CA LEU A 190 23.79 48.34 16.79
C LEU A 190 25.30 48.48 17.06
N ILE A 191 26.16 47.74 16.33
CA ILE A 191 27.62 47.81 16.49
C ILE A 191 28.21 49.14 15.99
N ARG A 192 27.61 49.78 14.97
CA ARG A 192 28.07 51.09 14.47
C ARG A 192 27.76 52.24 15.44
N ARG A 193 26.73 52.12 16.27
CA ARG A 193 26.32 53.18 17.21
C ARG A 193 27.20 53.24 18.46
N THR A 194 27.79 52.12 18.88
CA THR A 194 28.66 52.05 20.08
C THR A 194 30.11 52.43 19.80
N ARG A 195 30.53 52.58 18.54
CA ARG A 195 31.89 53.04 18.17
C ARG A 195 32.02 54.55 17.93
N ARG A 196 30.94 55.31 18.16
CA ARG A 196 30.91 56.78 18.00
C ARG A 196 30.57 57.53 19.29
N ALA A 197 30.79 56.89 20.44
CA ALA A 197 30.73 57.53 21.76
C ALA A 197 32.13 57.55 22.37
#